data_AF-A0AAJ7DT39-F1
#
_entry.id   AF-A0AAJ7DT39-F1
#
_cell.length_a   1.000
_cell.length_b   1.000
_cell.length_c   1.000
_cell.angle_alpha   90.00
_cell.angle_beta   90.00
_cell.angle_gamma   90.00
#
_symmetry.space_group_name_H-M   'P 1'
#
loop_
_entity.id
_entity.type
_entity.pdbx_description
1 polymer ?
#
loop_
_entity_poly.entity_id
_entity_poly.type
_entity_poly.pdbx_seq_one_letter_code
_entity_poly.pdbx_strand_id
1 'polypeptide(L)'
;MATMPGIGYTSVKDFYRHRSIFITGGTGFMGKVLVEKLLRSCPDIKNIYLLMRPKRGQNVQQRLRKLLDAPALIHVSTAYCNCDRTDVDELIYPAPHCPEQIIACTSWMDDGLVEELTPKLIANRPNTYTFTKALAESMLQTDSGSLPVAIVRPSIVLSSFREPVAGWVDNWNGPTGIIAAAGKGFFRTMLCHEDKVADLVPVDIVINLMIVAAWRTAIHRTDSITVYNCSTGQQNPITWKHFVDLSFKYSRMYPTNGAIWYPGGRCRNSAYLNRICVTFQHLVPAYTLDLLANLRGRKPIMVRIQAKLDKAAKCLEYFSTQQWRFKDENVKRLGQELSAEDRETFMFDVREIHWPSYLENYILGIRQFILKESPETLPAARTHIMRLYWLHKAVQMGTMLIVMRLLLSHNTWARTAWFSLLSFVLRMCRMIV
;
A
#
# COMPACT_ATOMS: atom_id res chain seq x y z
N MET A 1 34.06 3.60 35.58
CA MET A 1 32.81 2.85 35.80
C MET A 1 32.94 1.55 35.02
N ALA A 2 32.86 0.41 35.70
CA ALA A 2 33.38 -0.88 35.25
C ALA A 2 32.77 -1.36 33.92
N THR A 3 33.63 -1.60 32.94
CA THR A 3 33.35 -2.41 31.74
C THR A 3 33.13 -3.85 32.18
N MET A 4 31.92 -4.39 31.97
CA MET A 4 31.68 -5.82 32.19
C MET A 4 32.46 -6.65 31.15
N PRO A 5 33.21 -7.68 31.57
CA PRO A 5 33.95 -8.56 30.67
C PRO A 5 33.02 -9.63 30.07
N GLY A 6 33.09 -9.84 28.75
CA GLY A 6 32.74 -11.11 28.10
C GLY A 6 31.27 -11.44 27.82
N ILE A 7 30.47 -10.53 27.27
CA ILE A 7 29.12 -10.90 26.79
C ILE A 7 29.21 -11.30 25.31
N GLY A 8 29.18 -12.61 25.05
CA GLY A 8 28.95 -13.13 23.69
C GLY A 8 27.62 -12.62 23.12
N TYR A 9 27.51 -12.58 21.80
CA TYR A 9 26.28 -12.22 21.09
C TYR A 9 25.07 -12.96 21.68
N THR A 10 24.08 -12.23 22.23
CA THR A 10 22.81 -12.81 22.69
C THR A 10 21.85 -12.84 21.51
N SER A 11 21.44 -14.02 21.07
CA SER A 11 20.54 -14.14 19.93
C SER A 11 19.20 -13.43 20.16
N VAL A 12 18.55 -13.04 19.07
CA VAL A 12 17.21 -12.44 19.12
C VAL A 12 16.23 -13.40 19.78
N LYS A 13 16.32 -14.70 19.45
CA LYS A 13 15.48 -15.75 20.07
C LYS A 13 15.71 -15.87 21.57
N ASP A 14 16.97 -15.94 22.01
CA ASP A 14 17.32 -16.07 23.44
C ASP A 14 16.90 -14.86 24.26
N PHE A 15 16.94 -13.66 23.67
CA PHE A 15 16.40 -12.48 24.32
C PHE A 15 14.91 -12.61 24.61
N TYR A 16 14.11 -13.13 23.69
CA TYR A 16 12.67 -13.28 23.86
C TYR A 16 12.27 -14.48 24.73
N ARG A 17 13.18 -15.44 24.90
CA ARG A 17 12.95 -16.65 25.71
C ARG A 17 12.51 -16.31 27.13
N HIS A 18 11.42 -16.94 27.55
CA HIS A 18 10.75 -16.82 28.85
C HIS A 18 10.32 -15.38 29.24
N ARG A 19 10.37 -14.42 28.31
CA ARG A 19 9.87 -13.07 28.54
C ARG A 19 8.38 -12.98 28.28
N SER A 20 7.77 -11.95 28.87
CA SER A 20 6.41 -11.55 28.55
C SER A 20 6.44 -10.38 27.58
N ILE A 21 5.59 -10.42 26.55
CA ILE A 21 5.41 -9.28 25.64
C ILE A 21 3.96 -8.79 25.78
N PHE A 22 3.72 -7.50 25.77
CA PHE A 22 2.36 -6.91 25.64
C PHE A 22 2.26 -6.28 24.25
N ILE A 23 1.14 -6.24 23.47
CA ILE A 23 0.75 -5.45 22.21
C ILE A 23 -0.33 -4.43 22.40
N THR A 24 -0.14 -3.27 21.79
CA THR A 24 -1.20 -2.42 21.24
C THR A 24 -1.26 -2.52 19.71
N GLY A 25 -2.47 -2.67 19.16
CA GLY A 25 -2.65 -2.81 17.72
C GLY A 25 -2.48 -4.23 17.17
N GLY A 26 -2.39 -5.25 18.04
CA GLY A 26 -2.17 -6.65 17.66
C GLY A 26 -3.21 -7.26 16.71
N THR A 27 -4.41 -6.67 16.71
CA THR A 27 -5.52 -7.07 15.82
C THR A 27 -5.51 -6.40 14.45
N GLY A 28 -4.60 -5.45 14.23
CA GLY A 28 -4.41 -4.80 12.94
C GLY A 28 -3.64 -5.69 11.97
N PHE A 29 -3.58 -5.27 10.70
CA PHE A 29 -2.87 -5.99 9.64
C PHE A 29 -1.45 -6.38 10.04
N MET A 30 -0.63 -5.39 10.42
CA MET A 30 0.73 -5.62 10.89
C MET A 30 0.79 -6.38 12.21
N GLY A 31 -0.14 -6.06 13.13
CA GLY A 31 -0.21 -6.72 14.43
C GLY A 31 -0.29 -8.23 14.31
N LYS A 32 -1.14 -8.75 13.41
CA LYS A 32 -1.28 -10.20 13.19
C LYS A 32 0.01 -10.86 12.69
N VAL A 33 0.69 -10.23 11.73
CA VAL A 33 1.96 -10.73 11.16
C VAL A 33 3.07 -10.67 12.20
N LEU A 34 3.14 -9.56 12.96
CA LEU A 34 4.12 -9.38 14.03
C LEU A 34 4.13 -10.57 14.93
N VAL A 35 2.93 -10.99 15.25
CA VAL A 35 2.85 -12.09 16.12
C VAL A 35 3.10 -13.43 15.45
N GLU A 36 2.44 -13.76 14.35
CA GLU A 36 2.66 -15.07 13.74
C GLU A 36 4.18 -15.34 13.66
N LYS A 37 4.94 -14.29 13.31
CA LYS A 37 6.39 -14.29 13.36
C LYS A 37 7.00 -14.61 14.72
N LEU A 38 6.56 -13.96 15.80
CA LEU A 38 7.05 -14.21 17.16
C LEU A 38 6.68 -15.61 17.70
N LEU A 39 5.46 -16.10 17.45
CA LEU A 39 5.07 -17.46 17.83
C LEU A 39 5.93 -18.51 17.11
N ARG A 40 6.18 -18.29 15.82
CA ARG A 40 6.96 -19.22 14.99
C ARG A 40 8.47 -19.14 15.26
N SER A 41 9.01 -17.94 15.44
CA SER A 41 10.46 -17.71 15.48
C SER A 41 11.03 -17.64 16.89
N CYS A 42 10.18 -17.36 17.89
CA CYS A 42 10.55 -17.27 19.31
C CYS A 42 9.61 -18.15 20.16
N PRO A 43 9.65 -19.50 20.00
CA PRO A 43 8.66 -20.41 20.58
C PRO A 43 8.64 -20.42 22.11
N ASP A 44 9.76 -20.05 22.75
CA ASP A 44 9.90 -20.08 24.21
C ASP A 44 9.43 -18.78 24.92
N ILE A 45 8.76 -17.87 24.21
CA ILE A 45 8.13 -16.69 24.85
C ILE A 45 7.11 -17.17 25.88
N LYS A 46 7.18 -16.63 27.11
CA LYS A 46 6.35 -17.10 28.23
C LYS A 46 4.88 -16.74 28.05
N ASN A 47 4.63 -15.45 27.86
CA ASN A 47 3.29 -14.90 27.76
C ASN A 47 3.28 -13.81 26.74
N ILE A 48 2.14 -13.68 26.07
CA ILE A 48 1.97 -12.50 25.27
C ILE A 48 0.55 -11.92 25.36
N TYR A 49 0.49 -10.64 25.70
CA TYR A 49 -0.72 -9.91 26.06
C TYR A 49 -1.17 -9.01 24.91
N LEU A 50 -2.47 -8.95 24.63
CA LEU A 50 -3.06 -8.20 23.51
C LEU A 50 -4.03 -7.14 24.02
N LEU A 51 -3.75 -5.86 23.79
CA LEU A 51 -4.72 -4.80 23.96
C LEU A 51 -5.71 -4.81 22.79
N MET A 52 -6.93 -5.22 23.07
CA MET A 52 -8.03 -5.21 22.11
C MET A 52 -9.05 -4.13 22.48
N ARG A 53 -9.30 -3.21 21.56
CA ARG A 53 -10.41 -2.24 21.67
C ARG A 53 -11.64 -2.76 20.91
N PRO A 54 -12.85 -2.25 21.16
CA PRO A 54 -13.99 -2.45 20.25
C PRO A 54 -13.72 -1.84 18.86
N LYS A 55 -14.41 -2.31 17.82
CA LYS A 55 -14.47 -1.65 16.50
C LYS A 55 -15.93 -1.51 16.11
N ARG A 56 -16.30 -0.47 15.35
CA ARG A 56 -17.69 -0.26 14.88
C ARG A 56 -18.24 -1.56 14.26
N GLY A 57 -19.26 -2.15 14.89
CA GLY A 57 -19.90 -3.41 14.46
C GLY A 57 -19.18 -4.71 14.84
N GLN A 58 -18.12 -4.70 15.67
CA GLN A 58 -17.45 -5.92 16.17
C GLN A 58 -17.11 -5.80 17.64
N ASN A 59 -17.58 -6.74 18.47
CA ASN A 59 -17.21 -6.81 19.88
C ASN A 59 -15.82 -7.43 20.09
N VAL A 60 -15.28 -7.27 21.30
CA VAL A 60 -13.92 -7.74 21.64
C VAL A 60 -13.80 -9.25 21.47
N GLN A 61 -14.84 -10.03 21.77
CA GLN A 61 -14.86 -11.49 21.65
C GLN A 61 -14.82 -11.96 20.19
N GLN A 62 -15.52 -11.29 19.28
CA GLN A 62 -15.46 -11.55 17.83
C GLN A 62 -14.08 -11.18 17.26
N ARG A 63 -13.46 -10.12 17.77
CA ARG A 63 -12.09 -9.75 17.42
C ARG A 63 -11.09 -10.77 17.97
N LEU A 64 -11.27 -11.20 19.22
CA LEU A 64 -10.46 -12.22 19.89
C LEU A 64 -10.54 -13.56 19.13
N ARG A 65 -11.73 -14.03 18.77
CA ARG A 65 -11.91 -15.25 17.94
C ARG A 65 -11.22 -15.17 16.57
N LYS A 66 -11.07 -13.97 16.00
CA LYS A 66 -10.30 -13.71 14.77
C LYS A 66 -8.80 -13.47 15.00
N LEU A 67 -8.38 -13.33 16.26
CA LEU A 67 -7.05 -12.93 16.68
C LEU A 67 -6.27 -14.05 17.38
N LEU A 68 -6.94 -15.09 17.89
CA LEU A 68 -6.35 -16.21 18.64
C LEU A 68 -5.27 -17.02 17.91
N ASP A 69 -4.78 -16.53 16.77
CA ASP A 69 -3.55 -16.94 16.09
C ASP A 69 -2.31 -16.10 16.44
N ALA A 70 -2.36 -15.13 17.40
CA ALA A 70 -1.24 -14.19 17.50
C ALA A 70 -1.11 -13.16 18.69
N PRO A 71 -0.04 -13.17 19.56
CA PRO A 71 0.46 -12.06 20.47
C PRO A 71 1.95 -11.33 20.47
N ALA A 72 2.15 -9.97 20.72
CA ALA A 72 3.33 -9.03 21.18
C ALA A 72 3.47 -7.47 20.70
N LEU A 73 3.73 -6.39 21.54
CA LEU A 73 3.73 -4.86 21.30
C LEU A 73 5.01 -4.30 20.80
N ILE A 74 4.80 -3.54 19.74
CA ILE A 74 5.75 -2.61 19.19
C ILE A 74 4.93 -1.40 18.69
N HIS A 75 5.36 -0.17 19.01
CA HIS A 75 4.72 1.01 18.45
C HIS A 75 5.15 1.17 16.98
N VAL A 76 4.23 0.90 16.07
CA VAL A 76 4.45 1.11 14.63
C VAL A 76 4.02 2.53 14.27
N SER A 77 4.94 3.35 13.77
CA SER A 77 4.64 4.68 13.23
C SER A 77 4.42 4.60 11.71
N THR A 78 4.90 5.58 10.93
CA THR A 78 4.91 5.59 9.46
C THR A 78 6.03 6.51 8.98
N ALA A 79 6.73 6.16 7.89
CA ALA A 79 7.72 7.02 7.24
C ALA A 79 7.12 8.37 6.80
N TYR A 80 5.81 8.41 6.56
CA TYR A 80 5.09 9.62 6.16
C TYR A 80 4.70 10.54 7.32
N CYS A 81 5.12 10.26 8.57
CA CYS A 81 4.82 11.13 9.70
C CYS A 81 5.46 12.52 9.56
N ASN A 82 6.47 12.67 8.70
CA ASN A 82 7.11 13.95 8.37
C ASN A 82 7.08 14.22 6.85
N CYS A 83 5.95 13.86 6.20
CA CYS A 83 5.79 13.96 4.75
C CYS A 83 5.79 15.39 4.18
N ASP A 84 5.71 16.41 5.03
CA ASP A 84 5.91 17.83 4.72
C ASP A 84 7.36 18.20 4.38
N ARG A 85 8.31 17.26 4.55
CA ARG A 85 9.74 17.40 4.20
C ARG A 85 10.09 16.48 3.05
N THR A 86 11.14 16.81 2.28
CA THR A 86 11.65 15.95 1.19
C THR A 86 12.66 14.92 1.68
N ASP A 87 13.58 15.35 2.55
CA ASP A 87 14.62 14.53 3.16
C ASP A 87 14.23 14.26 4.61
N VAL A 88 14.08 12.97 4.94
CA VAL A 88 13.60 12.52 6.26
C VAL A 88 14.68 11.64 6.89
N ASP A 89 15.32 12.18 7.90
CA ASP A 89 16.35 11.54 8.72
C ASP A 89 15.74 10.61 9.77
N GLU A 90 16.57 9.73 10.32
CA GLU A 90 16.22 8.80 11.41
C GLU A 90 16.27 9.50 12.79
N LEU A 91 15.49 10.56 12.93
CA LEU A 91 15.29 11.30 14.17
C LEU A 91 13.82 11.71 14.34
N ILE A 92 13.41 12.04 15.56
CA ILE A 92 12.09 12.61 15.84
C ILE A 92 12.15 14.11 15.54
N TYR A 93 11.27 14.58 14.65
CA TYR A 93 11.16 16.01 14.35
C TYR A 93 10.18 16.66 15.32
N PRO A 94 10.35 17.95 15.66
CA PRO A 94 9.39 18.69 16.47
C PRO A 94 7.98 18.61 15.87
N ALA A 95 7.01 18.22 16.69
CA ALA A 95 5.61 18.26 16.28
C ALA A 95 5.14 19.70 16.03
N PRO A 96 4.21 19.92 15.08
CA PRO A 96 3.70 21.25 14.76
C PRO A 96 2.87 21.87 15.92
N HIS A 97 2.30 21.02 16.77
CA HIS A 97 1.47 21.41 17.91
C HIS A 97 1.78 20.51 19.11
N CYS A 98 1.56 21.01 20.32
CA CYS A 98 1.66 20.24 21.55
C CYS A 98 0.57 19.14 21.57
N PRO A 99 0.94 17.85 21.66
CA PRO A 99 -0.02 16.75 21.63
C PRO A 99 -1.12 16.85 22.70
N GLU A 100 -0.75 17.28 23.91
CA GLU A 100 -1.66 17.40 25.07
C GLU A 100 -2.74 18.45 24.80
N GLN A 101 -2.37 19.58 24.17
CA GLN A 101 -3.32 20.62 23.77
C GLN A 101 -4.31 20.11 22.71
N ILE A 102 -3.84 19.32 21.74
CA ILE A 102 -4.72 18.74 20.72
C ILE A 102 -5.68 17.72 21.32
N ILE A 103 -5.19 16.84 22.21
CA ILE A 103 -6.04 15.87 22.93
C ILE A 103 -7.10 16.62 23.75
N ALA A 104 -6.69 17.66 24.48
CA ALA A 104 -7.61 18.50 25.26
C ALA A 104 -8.64 19.20 24.37
N CYS A 105 -8.27 19.69 23.19
CA CYS A 105 -9.23 20.24 22.23
C CYS A 105 -10.27 19.19 21.79
N THR A 106 -9.82 18.00 21.40
CA THR A 106 -10.73 16.95 20.91
C THR A 106 -11.65 16.35 21.99
N SER A 107 -11.36 16.56 23.27
CA SER A 107 -12.15 15.98 24.36
C SER A 107 -13.45 16.74 24.66
N TRP A 108 -13.51 18.05 24.36
CA TRP A 108 -14.70 18.88 24.59
C TRP A 108 -15.40 19.33 23.30
N MET A 109 -14.70 19.33 22.15
CA MET A 109 -15.31 19.69 20.86
C MET A 109 -16.25 18.58 20.38
N ASP A 110 -17.40 18.96 19.81
CA ASP A 110 -18.25 18.02 19.07
C ASP A 110 -17.65 17.65 17.71
N ASP A 111 -18.13 16.55 17.11
CA ASP A 111 -17.61 16.02 15.83
C ASP A 111 -17.64 17.07 14.69
N GLY A 112 -18.63 17.97 14.67
CA GLY A 112 -18.78 18.99 13.64
C GLY A 112 -17.70 20.06 13.75
N LEU A 113 -17.45 20.54 14.97
CA LEU A 113 -16.38 21.51 15.25
C LEU A 113 -14.98 20.91 14.98
N VAL A 114 -14.78 19.63 15.31
CA VAL A 114 -13.53 18.90 14.99
C VAL A 114 -13.31 18.85 13.48
N GLU A 115 -14.34 18.54 12.70
CA GLU A 115 -14.25 18.47 11.23
C GLU A 115 -13.92 19.84 10.61
N GLU A 116 -14.48 20.92 11.14
CA GLU A 116 -14.20 22.29 10.70
C GLU A 116 -12.76 22.75 11.01
N LEU A 117 -12.23 22.38 12.18
CA LEU A 117 -10.89 22.77 12.62
C LEU A 117 -9.78 21.88 12.05
N THR A 118 -10.10 20.64 11.69
CA THR A 118 -9.13 19.64 11.20
C THR A 118 -8.18 20.18 10.12
N PRO A 119 -8.66 20.86 9.04
CA PRO A 119 -7.78 21.38 8.00
C PRO A 119 -6.72 22.38 8.52
N LYS A 120 -7.06 23.18 9.54
CA LYS A 120 -6.13 24.13 10.16
C LYS A 120 -5.11 23.40 11.05
N LEU A 121 -5.54 22.36 11.77
CA LEU A 121 -4.69 21.60 12.69
C LEU A 121 -3.67 20.71 11.97
N ILE A 122 -4.07 20.05 10.89
CA ILE A 122 -3.14 19.19 10.12
C ILE A 122 -2.22 19.99 9.19
N ALA A 123 -2.52 21.29 8.98
CA ALA A 123 -1.77 22.20 8.13
C ALA A 123 -1.45 21.60 6.75
N ASN A 124 -0.17 21.50 6.39
CA ASN A 124 0.29 21.01 5.08
C ASN A 124 0.28 19.48 4.93
N ARG A 125 -0.21 18.75 5.95
CA ARG A 125 -0.22 17.28 5.93
C ARG A 125 -1.42 16.76 5.15
N PRO A 126 -1.28 15.64 4.41
CA PRO A 126 -2.33 15.15 3.52
C PRO A 126 -3.54 14.56 4.27
N ASN A 127 -3.37 14.16 5.52
CA ASN A 127 -4.41 13.52 6.31
C ASN A 127 -4.08 13.52 7.81
N THR A 128 -5.10 13.27 8.62
CA THR A 128 -4.99 13.14 10.08
C THR A 128 -4.11 11.97 10.53
N TYR A 129 -3.94 10.93 9.71
CA TYR A 129 -3.09 9.79 10.04
C TYR A 129 -1.61 10.20 10.17
N THR A 130 -1.07 10.91 9.17
CA THR A 130 0.31 11.42 9.22
C THR A 130 0.52 12.39 10.38
N PHE A 131 -0.46 13.28 10.63
CA PHE A 131 -0.45 14.23 11.74
C PHE A 131 -0.43 13.54 13.11
N THR A 132 -1.37 12.62 13.35
CA THR A 132 -1.46 11.90 14.64
C THR A 132 -0.24 11.04 14.93
N LYS A 133 0.42 10.49 13.89
CA LYS A 133 1.69 9.79 14.04
C LYS A 133 2.84 10.72 14.43
N ALA A 134 2.91 11.91 13.84
CA ALA A 134 3.89 12.91 14.24
C ALA A 134 3.71 13.34 15.70
N LEU A 135 2.46 13.59 16.13
CA LEU A 135 2.17 13.91 17.54
C LEU A 135 2.59 12.77 18.47
N ALA A 136 2.29 11.52 18.12
CA ALA A 136 2.65 10.37 18.94
C ALA A 136 4.18 10.21 19.11
N GLU A 137 4.97 10.48 18.07
CA GLU A 137 6.44 10.46 18.19
C GLU A 137 6.95 11.56 19.13
N SER A 138 6.36 12.76 19.06
CA SER A 138 6.69 13.84 20.00
C SER A 138 6.32 13.49 21.44
N MET A 139 5.16 12.86 21.66
CA MET A 139 4.78 12.37 23.00
C MET A 139 5.77 11.33 23.51
N LEU A 140 6.21 10.40 22.66
CA LEU A 140 7.22 9.41 23.07
C LEU A 140 8.52 10.09 23.49
N GLN A 141 8.95 11.15 22.81
CA GLN A 141 10.17 11.87 23.17
C GLN A 141 10.08 12.56 24.54
N THR A 142 8.92 13.12 24.88
CA THR A 142 8.71 13.83 26.15
C THR A 142 8.40 12.87 27.30
N ASP A 143 7.60 11.83 27.04
CA ASP A 143 6.95 11.02 28.07
C ASP A 143 7.53 9.60 28.22
N SER A 144 8.54 9.21 27.41
CA SER A 144 9.13 7.87 27.52
C SER A 144 9.81 7.62 28.87
N GLY A 145 10.19 8.67 29.60
CA GLY A 145 10.89 8.55 30.88
C GLY A 145 12.14 7.68 30.74
N SER A 146 12.27 6.65 31.59
CA SER A 146 13.38 5.68 31.55
C SER A 146 13.11 4.44 30.70
N LEU A 147 11.99 4.39 29.98
CA LEU A 147 11.66 3.25 29.12
C LEU A 147 12.60 3.24 27.89
N PRO A 148 13.23 2.10 27.58
CA PRO A 148 13.99 1.96 26.35
C PRO A 148 13.02 1.89 25.17
N VAL A 149 12.99 2.94 24.34
CA VAL A 149 12.05 3.10 23.23
C VAL A 149 12.80 3.22 21.91
N ALA A 150 12.27 2.56 20.88
CA ALA A 150 12.63 2.77 19.49
C ALA A 150 11.38 2.95 18.63
N ILE A 151 11.55 3.64 17.51
CA ILE A 151 10.47 3.91 16.55
C ILE A 151 10.82 3.25 15.22
N VAL A 152 9.91 2.43 14.69
CA VAL A 152 10.00 1.92 13.31
C VAL A 152 8.97 2.65 12.45
N ARG A 153 9.45 3.22 11.34
CA ARG A 153 8.70 4.03 10.38
C ARG A 153 8.62 3.30 9.04
N PRO A 154 7.57 2.52 8.77
CA PRO A 154 7.38 1.89 7.46
C PRO A 154 6.88 2.87 6.40
N SER A 155 7.33 2.70 5.15
CA SER A 155 6.70 3.29 3.96
C SER A 155 5.36 2.59 3.63
N ILE A 156 4.88 2.64 2.38
CA ILE A 156 3.57 2.06 2.04
C ILE A 156 3.64 0.53 2.19
N VAL A 157 3.00 0.01 3.24
CA VAL A 157 3.02 -1.41 3.54
C VAL A 157 2.10 -2.19 2.59
N LEU A 158 2.66 -3.21 1.94
CA LEU A 158 1.96 -4.12 1.03
C LEU A 158 1.85 -5.53 1.62
N SER A 159 1.56 -6.55 0.80
CA SER A 159 1.50 -7.94 1.23
C SER A 159 2.86 -8.45 1.74
N SER A 160 2.84 -9.58 2.42
CA SER A 160 4.06 -10.28 2.81
C SER A 160 4.92 -10.67 1.61
N PHE A 161 6.23 -10.62 1.81
CA PHE A 161 7.23 -11.10 0.87
C PHE A 161 7.40 -12.61 0.96
N ARG A 162 7.58 -13.13 2.19
CA ARG A 162 7.78 -14.55 2.50
C ARG A 162 6.78 -15.07 3.53
N GLU A 163 6.54 -14.31 4.61
CA GLU A 163 5.89 -14.83 5.82
C GLU A 163 4.66 -14.00 6.21
N PRO A 164 3.56 -14.59 6.73
CA PRO A 164 3.35 -16.02 7.04
C PRO A 164 3.24 -16.91 5.79
N VAL A 165 2.79 -16.34 4.68
CA VAL A 165 2.77 -16.95 3.34
C VAL A 165 3.02 -15.82 2.36
N ALA A 166 3.79 -16.02 1.29
CA ALA A 166 4.02 -15.00 0.27
C ALA A 166 2.70 -14.45 -0.31
N GLY A 167 2.58 -13.13 -0.43
CA GLY A 167 1.38 -12.48 -0.94
C GLY A 167 0.22 -12.34 0.06
N TRP A 168 0.38 -12.76 1.32
CA TRP A 168 -0.66 -12.60 2.34
C TRP A 168 -1.00 -11.11 2.57
N VAL A 169 -2.29 -10.80 2.48
CA VAL A 169 -2.86 -9.46 2.73
C VAL A 169 -4.33 -9.61 3.13
N ASP A 170 -4.77 -8.88 4.17
CA ASP A 170 -6.12 -9.06 4.74
C ASP A 170 -6.99 -7.79 4.71
N ASN A 171 -6.50 -6.72 4.09
CA ASN A 171 -7.16 -5.42 4.08
C ASN A 171 -7.21 -4.81 2.68
N TRP A 172 -8.19 -3.92 2.48
CA TRP A 172 -8.42 -3.20 1.23
C TRP A 172 -7.70 -1.84 1.19
N ASN A 173 -6.82 -1.57 2.16
CA ASN A 173 -6.24 -0.24 2.32
C ASN A 173 -5.14 0.02 1.28
N GLY A 174 -4.94 1.30 0.95
CA GLY A 174 -3.86 1.75 0.07
C GLY A 174 -3.95 1.14 -1.34
N PRO A 175 -2.80 0.74 -1.93
CA PRO A 175 -2.76 0.19 -3.30
C PRO A 175 -3.60 -1.08 -3.50
N THR A 176 -3.80 -1.91 -2.48
CA THR A 176 -4.51 -3.20 -2.60
C THR A 176 -5.89 -3.06 -3.20
N GLY A 177 -6.69 -2.12 -2.70
CA GLY A 177 -8.06 -1.92 -3.19
C GLY A 177 -8.12 -1.35 -4.61
N ILE A 178 -7.18 -0.47 -4.95
CA ILE A 178 -7.08 0.12 -6.29
C ILE A 178 -6.68 -0.95 -7.31
N ILE A 179 -5.67 -1.77 -6.99
CA ILE A 179 -5.22 -2.87 -7.85
C ILE A 179 -6.33 -3.89 -8.07
N ALA A 180 -7.07 -4.26 -7.01
CA ALA A 180 -8.21 -5.16 -7.14
C ALA A 180 -9.31 -4.61 -8.07
N ALA A 181 -9.62 -3.30 -7.95
CA ALA A 181 -10.60 -2.64 -8.81
C ALA A 181 -10.11 -2.49 -10.26
N ALA A 182 -8.82 -2.20 -10.45
CA ALA A 182 -8.19 -2.10 -11.75
C ALA A 182 -8.12 -3.47 -12.44
N GLY A 183 -7.84 -4.53 -11.68
CA GLY A 183 -7.89 -5.94 -12.11
C GLY A 183 -9.29 -6.41 -12.48
N LYS A 184 -10.36 -5.82 -11.92
CA LYS A 184 -11.74 -6.03 -12.37
C LYS A 184 -12.17 -5.11 -13.53
N GLY A 185 -11.31 -4.18 -13.95
CA GLY A 185 -11.49 -3.36 -15.15
C GLY A 185 -12.34 -2.11 -14.98
N PHE A 186 -12.79 -1.77 -13.77
CA PHE A 186 -13.62 -0.57 -13.54
C PHE A 186 -12.85 0.60 -12.91
N PHE A 187 -11.57 0.44 -12.58
CA PHE A 187 -10.66 1.54 -12.22
C PHE A 187 -9.53 1.65 -13.25
N ARG A 188 -9.47 2.78 -13.96
CA ARG A 188 -8.68 2.92 -15.21
C ARG A 188 -7.75 4.14 -15.30
N THR A 189 -7.87 5.08 -14.38
CA THR A 189 -7.08 6.32 -14.39
C THR A 189 -6.88 6.80 -12.97
N MET A 190 -5.73 7.37 -12.67
CA MET A 190 -5.46 8.07 -11.42
C MET A 190 -4.40 9.14 -11.64
N LEU A 191 -4.44 10.19 -10.83
CA LEU A 191 -3.34 11.16 -10.77
C LEU A 191 -2.16 10.51 -10.06
N CYS A 192 -1.06 10.37 -10.78
CA CYS A 192 0.15 9.71 -10.30
C CYS A 192 1.27 10.05 -11.27
N HIS A 193 2.42 10.46 -10.72
CA HIS A 193 3.59 10.82 -11.50
C HIS A 193 4.42 9.56 -11.73
N GLU A 194 4.35 9.04 -12.95
CA GLU A 194 4.87 7.73 -13.35
C GLU A 194 6.38 7.56 -13.10
N ASP A 195 7.13 8.65 -13.17
CA ASP A 195 8.58 8.75 -12.99
C ASP A 195 9.02 8.73 -11.52
N LYS A 196 8.11 9.00 -10.58
CA LYS A 196 8.45 9.04 -9.15
C LYS A 196 8.57 7.64 -8.55
N VAL A 197 9.45 7.53 -7.56
CA VAL A 197 9.66 6.30 -6.79
C VAL A 197 8.42 6.01 -5.94
N ALA A 198 7.89 4.80 -6.08
CA ALA A 198 6.85 4.23 -5.24
C ALA A 198 7.51 3.51 -4.06
N ASP A 199 7.56 4.16 -2.90
CA ASP A 199 8.18 3.58 -1.71
C ASP A 199 7.23 2.59 -1.03
N LEU A 200 7.41 1.32 -1.37
CA LEU A 200 6.54 0.20 -1.03
C LEU A 200 7.35 -0.82 -0.23
N VAL A 201 6.86 -1.27 0.92
CA VAL A 201 7.57 -2.23 1.77
C VAL A 201 6.69 -3.44 2.14
N PRO A 202 7.18 -4.68 2.05
CA PRO A 202 6.47 -5.85 2.52
C PRO A 202 6.23 -5.85 4.03
N VAL A 203 5.06 -6.31 4.48
CA VAL A 203 4.68 -6.27 5.91
C VAL A 203 5.63 -7.06 6.81
N ASP A 204 6.09 -8.22 6.37
CA ASP A 204 6.98 -9.11 7.11
C ASP A 204 8.40 -8.56 7.28
N ILE A 205 8.92 -7.83 6.29
CA ILE A 205 10.18 -7.08 6.44
C ILE A 205 10.06 -6.04 7.56
N VAL A 206 8.96 -5.31 7.62
CA VAL A 206 8.72 -4.34 8.71
C VAL A 206 8.64 -5.03 10.05
N ILE A 207 7.96 -6.18 10.11
CA ILE A 207 7.83 -6.99 11.33
C ILE A 207 9.18 -7.50 11.82
N ASN A 208 10.01 -8.03 10.93
CA ASN A 208 11.33 -8.54 11.29
C ASN A 208 12.21 -7.42 11.84
N LEU A 209 12.20 -6.26 11.19
CA LEU A 209 12.89 -5.07 11.70
C LEU A 209 12.37 -4.64 13.07
N MET A 210 11.05 -4.68 13.29
CA MET A 210 10.44 -4.33 14.58
C MET A 210 10.91 -5.24 15.71
N ILE A 211 10.92 -6.56 15.49
CA ILE A 211 11.39 -7.55 16.47
C ILE A 211 12.87 -7.30 16.80
N VAL A 212 13.70 -7.12 15.77
CA VAL A 212 15.13 -6.89 15.97
C VAL A 212 15.41 -5.52 16.61
N ALA A 213 14.67 -4.48 16.24
CA ALA A 213 14.79 -3.16 16.87
C ALA A 213 14.46 -3.22 18.36
N ALA A 214 13.42 -3.97 18.76
CA ALA A 214 13.06 -4.16 20.16
C ALA A 214 14.14 -4.93 20.94
N TRP A 215 14.68 -6.00 20.37
CA TRP A 215 15.85 -6.72 20.90
C TRP A 215 17.04 -5.78 21.13
N ARG A 216 17.43 -5.03 20.10
CA ARG A 216 18.61 -4.16 20.14
C ARG A 216 18.48 -3.04 21.18
N THR A 217 17.31 -2.42 21.22
CA THR A 217 16.97 -1.32 22.13
C THR A 217 16.98 -1.76 23.59
N ALA A 218 16.59 -3.02 23.85
CA ALA A 218 16.62 -3.57 25.19
C ALA A 218 18.04 -3.94 25.66
N ILE A 219 18.89 -4.43 24.76
CA ILE A 219 20.26 -4.86 25.10
C ILE A 219 21.22 -3.68 25.21
N HIS A 220 21.12 -2.69 24.32
CA HIS A 220 21.89 -1.46 24.51
C HIS A 220 20.95 -0.27 24.57
N ARG A 221 20.83 0.25 25.78
CA ARG A 221 20.05 1.45 26.06
C ARG A 221 20.82 2.67 25.61
N THR A 222 20.12 3.57 24.95
CA THR A 222 20.60 4.88 24.53
C THR A 222 19.79 5.96 25.24
N ASP A 223 20.39 7.12 25.47
CA ASP A 223 19.71 8.26 26.09
C ASP A 223 18.67 8.90 25.15
N SER A 224 18.76 8.60 23.85
CA SER A 224 17.83 9.07 22.81
C SER A 224 17.06 7.92 22.16
N ILE A 225 15.83 8.20 21.72
CA ILE A 225 15.02 7.26 20.95
C ILE A 225 15.66 7.02 19.59
N THR A 226 15.98 5.76 19.29
CA THR A 226 16.49 5.38 17.96
C THR A 226 15.32 5.21 16.99
N VAL A 227 15.43 5.82 15.81
CA VAL A 227 14.44 5.70 14.74
C VAL A 227 14.99 4.84 13.61
N TYR A 228 14.13 4.00 13.03
CA TYR A 228 14.43 3.13 11.91
C TYR A 228 13.43 3.39 10.78
N ASN A 229 13.89 3.93 9.64
CA ASN A 229 13.06 4.12 8.47
C ASN A 229 13.04 2.84 7.61
N CYS A 230 11.93 2.11 7.64
CA CYS A 230 11.76 0.87 6.87
C CYS A 230 11.16 1.19 5.49
N SER A 231 12.03 1.36 4.51
CA SER A 231 11.66 1.85 3.17
C SER A 231 12.49 1.16 2.09
N THR A 232 11.99 1.14 0.86
CA THR A 232 12.70 0.56 -0.30
C THR A 232 13.31 1.62 -1.20
N GLY A 233 12.87 2.88 -1.09
CA GLY A 233 13.18 3.93 -2.07
C GLY A 233 14.66 4.29 -2.24
N GLN A 234 15.49 4.09 -1.21
CA GLN A 234 16.94 4.33 -1.32
C GLN A 234 17.72 3.11 -1.80
N GLN A 235 17.37 1.92 -1.32
CA GLN A 235 18.18 0.70 -1.52
C GLN A 235 17.71 -0.18 -2.69
N ASN A 236 16.42 -0.19 -3.00
CA ASN A 236 15.82 -1.03 -4.05
C ASN A 236 14.57 -0.35 -4.67
N PRO A 237 14.74 0.79 -5.36
CA PRO A 237 13.62 1.61 -5.82
C PRO A 237 12.81 0.94 -6.94
N ILE A 238 11.49 1.16 -6.93
CA ILE A 238 10.58 0.89 -8.04
C ILE A 238 9.80 2.18 -8.38
N THR A 239 9.64 2.50 -9.66
CA THR A 239 8.82 3.65 -10.07
C THR A 239 7.35 3.28 -10.10
N TRP A 240 6.46 4.27 -9.95
CA TRP A 240 5.01 4.05 -10.11
C TRP A 240 4.67 3.43 -11.46
N LYS A 241 5.36 3.84 -12.53
CA LYS A 241 5.21 3.23 -13.85
C LYS A 241 5.47 1.73 -13.82
N HIS A 242 6.63 1.32 -13.30
CA HIS A 242 7.03 -0.07 -13.30
C HIS A 242 6.11 -0.92 -12.41
N PHE A 243 5.73 -0.39 -11.24
CA PHE A 243 4.76 -1.02 -10.34
C PHE A 243 3.40 -1.26 -11.02
N VAL A 244 2.86 -0.25 -11.71
CA VAL A 244 1.56 -0.35 -12.41
C VAL A 244 1.64 -1.29 -13.60
N ASP A 245 2.72 -1.24 -14.39
CA ASP A 245 2.93 -2.11 -15.54
C ASP A 245 3.00 -3.60 -15.12
N LEU A 246 3.76 -3.91 -14.05
CA LEU A 246 3.80 -5.26 -13.47
C LEU A 246 2.46 -5.66 -12.87
N SER A 247 1.78 -4.77 -12.14
CA SER A 247 0.46 -5.05 -11.56
C SER A 247 -0.56 -5.42 -12.64
N PHE A 248 -0.59 -4.72 -13.78
CA PHE A 248 -1.45 -5.07 -14.90
C PHE A 248 -1.02 -6.34 -15.62
N LYS A 249 0.29 -6.58 -15.80
CA LYS A 249 0.82 -7.83 -16.36
C LYS A 249 0.30 -9.02 -15.57
N TYR A 250 0.53 -9.04 -14.25
CA TYR A 250 0.10 -10.15 -13.39
C TYR A 250 -1.41 -10.22 -13.21
N SER A 251 -2.13 -9.09 -13.17
CA SER A 251 -3.61 -9.08 -13.16
C SER A 251 -4.23 -9.70 -14.41
N ARG A 252 -3.54 -9.62 -15.57
CA ARG A 252 -4.01 -10.26 -16.81
C ARG A 252 -3.64 -11.75 -16.86
N MET A 253 -2.53 -12.16 -16.26
CA MET A 253 -2.12 -13.56 -16.16
C MET A 253 -2.92 -14.35 -15.11
N TYR A 254 -3.31 -13.67 -14.02
CA TYR A 254 -4.09 -14.20 -12.90
C TYR A 254 -5.40 -13.43 -12.68
N PRO A 255 -6.29 -13.38 -13.69
CA PRO A 255 -7.42 -12.48 -13.68
C PRO A 255 -8.53 -12.91 -12.74
N THR A 256 -9.11 -11.97 -12.02
CA THR A 256 -10.19 -12.21 -11.04
C THR A 256 -11.53 -12.48 -11.71
N ASN A 257 -12.41 -13.23 -11.04
CA ASN A 257 -13.77 -13.46 -11.52
C ASN A 257 -14.58 -12.16 -11.56
N GLY A 258 -15.58 -12.12 -12.44
CA GLY A 258 -16.50 -10.99 -12.54
C GLY A 258 -15.83 -9.68 -12.97
N ALA A 259 -14.70 -9.75 -13.68
CA ALA A 259 -14.14 -8.58 -14.35
C ALA A 259 -15.18 -8.00 -15.33
N ILE A 260 -15.37 -6.69 -15.28
CA ILE A 260 -16.37 -5.96 -16.07
C ILE A 260 -15.76 -5.47 -17.38
N TRP A 261 -14.45 -5.20 -17.37
CA TRP A 261 -13.70 -4.78 -18.54
C TRP A 261 -12.30 -5.40 -18.56
N TYR A 262 -11.65 -5.39 -19.72
CA TYR A 262 -10.27 -5.83 -19.84
C TYR A 262 -9.33 -4.99 -18.94
N PRO A 263 -8.54 -5.61 -18.04
CA PRO A 263 -7.70 -4.89 -17.09
C PRO A 263 -6.69 -3.98 -17.77
N GLY A 264 -6.73 -2.70 -17.43
CA GLY A 264 -5.81 -1.70 -17.95
C GLY A 264 -6.19 -0.30 -17.52
N GLY A 265 -5.20 0.57 -17.54
CA GLY A 265 -5.34 1.96 -17.15
C GLY A 265 -4.04 2.70 -17.38
N ARG A 266 -4.04 4.01 -17.08
CA ARG A 266 -2.82 4.83 -17.12
C ARG A 266 -2.80 5.75 -15.92
N CYS A 267 -1.60 6.01 -15.42
CA CYS A 267 -1.36 7.12 -14.53
C CYS A 267 -1.34 8.41 -15.35
N ARG A 268 -1.73 9.52 -14.72
CA ARG A 268 -1.79 10.84 -15.35
C ARG A 268 -0.95 11.82 -14.54
N ASN A 269 -0.09 12.55 -15.23
CA ASN A 269 0.71 13.63 -14.64
C ASN A 269 -0.04 14.96 -14.56
N SER A 270 -1.24 15.06 -15.15
CA SER A 270 -2.06 16.27 -15.16
C SER A 270 -3.40 16.00 -14.48
N ALA A 271 -3.71 16.80 -13.46
CA ALA A 271 -4.96 16.70 -12.71
C ALA A 271 -6.18 16.98 -13.60
N TYR A 272 -6.04 17.94 -14.52
CA TYR A 272 -7.08 18.28 -15.50
C TYR A 272 -7.39 17.10 -16.42
N LEU A 273 -6.35 16.51 -17.03
CA LEU A 273 -6.52 15.34 -17.90
C LEU A 273 -7.06 14.13 -17.12
N ASN A 274 -6.61 13.95 -15.88
CA ASN A 274 -7.14 12.90 -15.01
C ASN A 274 -8.64 13.10 -14.74
N ARG A 275 -9.09 14.32 -14.45
CA ARG A 275 -10.51 14.62 -14.19
C ARG A 275 -11.39 14.31 -15.40
N ILE A 276 -10.94 14.67 -16.61
CA ILE A 276 -11.63 14.30 -17.86
C ILE A 276 -11.71 12.78 -17.98
N CYS A 277 -10.59 12.08 -17.79
CA CYS A 277 -10.54 10.62 -17.86
C CYS A 277 -11.45 9.96 -16.81
N VAL A 278 -11.49 10.46 -15.57
CA VAL A 278 -12.36 9.94 -14.50
C VAL A 278 -13.82 10.07 -14.91
N THR A 279 -14.24 11.21 -15.47
CA THR A 279 -15.60 11.40 -15.95
C THR A 279 -15.99 10.35 -16.99
N PHE A 280 -15.17 10.17 -18.04
CA PHE A 280 -15.52 9.28 -19.16
C PHE A 280 -15.22 7.80 -18.91
N GLN A 281 -14.21 7.47 -18.10
CA GLN A 281 -13.75 6.09 -17.90
C GLN A 281 -14.27 5.48 -16.61
N HIS A 282 -14.70 6.28 -15.62
CA HIS A 282 -15.25 5.78 -14.35
C HIS A 282 -16.72 6.17 -14.18
N LEU A 283 -17.04 7.47 -14.20
CA LEU A 283 -18.38 7.97 -13.83
C LEU A 283 -19.43 7.62 -14.88
N VAL A 284 -19.22 7.97 -16.16
CA VAL A 284 -20.18 7.67 -17.23
C VAL A 284 -20.50 6.17 -17.28
N PRO A 285 -19.51 5.24 -17.34
CA PRO A 285 -19.80 3.81 -17.29
C PRO A 285 -20.53 3.37 -16.02
N ALA A 286 -20.22 3.96 -14.85
CA ALA A 286 -20.88 3.61 -13.60
C ALA A 286 -22.37 4.00 -13.59
N TYR A 287 -22.70 5.21 -14.05
CA TYR A 287 -24.09 5.65 -14.19
C TYR A 287 -24.84 4.82 -15.24
N THR A 288 -24.20 4.47 -16.36
CA THR A 288 -24.81 3.58 -17.37
C THR A 288 -25.09 2.20 -16.78
N LEU A 289 -24.15 1.60 -16.05
CA LEU A 289 -24.34 0.30 -15.43
C LEU A 289 -25.43 0.32 -14.35
N ASP A 290 -25.49 1.38 -13.54
CA ASP A 290 -26.52 1.54 -12.51
C ASP A 290 -27.91 1.80 -13.11
N LEU A 291 -28.00 2.56 -14.21
CA LEU A 291 -29.24 2.72 -14.97
C LEU A 291 -29.73 1.39 -15.52
N LEU A 292 -28.86 0.62 -16.17
CA LEU A 292 -29.19 -0.71 -16.69
C LEU A 292 -29.56 -1.71 -15.58
N ALA A 293 -28.91 -1.62 -14.42
CA ALA A 293 -29.26 -2.42 -13.26
C ALA A 293 -30.67 -2.08 -12.78
N ASN A 294 -30.99 -0.79 -12.65
CA ASN A 294 -32.29 -0.31 -12.23
C ASN A 294 -33.41 -0.75 -13.20
N LEU A 295 -33.19 -0.58 -14.52
CA LEU A 295 -34.12 -1.05 -15.55
C LEU A 295 -34.37 -2.57 -15.53
N ARG A 296 -33.41 -3.35 -15.00
CA ARG A 296 -33.53 -4.81 -14.82
C ARG A 296 -34.03 -5.21 -13.42
N GLY A 297 -34.53 -4.26 -12.63
CA GLY A 297 -34.98 -4.49 -11.25
C GLY A 297 -33.86 -4.86 -10.27
N ARG A 298 -32.59 -4.59 -10.63
CA ARG A 298 -31.43 -4.84 -9.77
C ARG A 298 -31.01 -3.55 -9.05
N LYS A 299 -30.44 -3.72 -7.87
CA LYS A 299 -29.96 -2.59 -7.06
C LYS A 299 -28.73 -1.92 -7.72
N PRO A 300 -28.75 -0.60 -7.96
CA PRO A 300 -27.59 0.14 -8.45
C PRO A 300 -26.52 0.25 -7.36
N ILE A 301 -25.26 -0.04 -7.71
CA ILE A 301 -24.13 -0.07 -6.77
C ILE A 301 -22.85 0.58 -7.32
N MET A 302 -22.71 0.71 -8.64
CA MET A 302 -21.45 1.05 -9.29
C MET A 302 -21.00 2.47 -9.01
N VAL A 303 -21.91 3.45 -8.98
CA VAL A 303 -21.60 4.84 -8.62
C VAL A 303 -21.06 4.92 -7.19
N ARG A 304 -21.64 4.14 -6.26
CA ARG A 304 -21.16 4.09 -4.86
C ARG A 304 -19.77 3.45 -4.75
N ILE A 305 -19.49 2.44 -5.58
CA ILE A 305 -18.16 1.81 -5.65
C ILE A 305 -17.15 2.82 -6.20
N GLN A 306 -17.48 3.53 -7.28
CA GLN A 306 -16.59 4.57 -7.83
C GLN A 306 -16.32 5.70 -6.84
N ALA A 307 -17.33 6.15 -6.08
CA ALA A 307 -17.12 7.18 -5.05
C ALA A 307 -16.13 6.73 -3.96
N LYS A 308 -16.16 5.45 -3.57
CA LYS A 308 -15.18 4.89 -2.62
C LYS A 308 -13.78 4.82 -3.23
N LEU A 309 -13.67 4.45 -4.50
CA LEU A 309 -12.39 4.38 -5.22
C LEU A 309 -11.79 5.76 -5.45
N ASP A 310 -12.59 6.76 -5.81
CA ASP A 310 -12.15 8.15 -5.93
C ASP A 310 -11.60 8.67 -4.61
N LYS A 311 -12.29 8.39 -3.48
CA LYS A 311 -11.78 8.70 -2.15
C LYS A 311 -10.44 8.00 -1.86
N ALA A 312 -10.33 6.71 -2.17
CA ALA A 312 -9.09 5.95 -1.98
C ALA A 312 -7.93 6.48 -2.84
N ALA A 313 -8.20 6.82 -4.11
CA ALA A 313 -7.23 7.40 -5.03
C ALA A 313 -6.75 8.78 -4.54
N LYS A 314 -7.67 9.65 -4.09
CA LYS A 314 -7.33 10.95 -3.48
C LYS A 314 -6.47 10.81 -2.23
N CYS A 315 -6.73 9.82 -1.38
CA CYS A 315 -5.88 9.56 -0.22
C CYS A 315 -4.44 9.16 -0.60
N LEU A 316 -4.25 8.55 -1.77
CA LEU A 316 -2.92 8.21 -2.28
C LEU A 316 -2.29 9.31 -3.13
N GLU A 317 -3.07 10.25 -3.65
CA GLU A 317 -2.63 11.27 -4.60
C GLU A 317 -1.42 12.06 -4.10
N TYR A 318 -1.42 12.46 -2.83
CA TYR A 318 -0.27 13.13 -2.23
C TYR A 318 1.02 12.29 -2.29
N PHE A 319 0.91 10.98 -2.05
CA PHE A 319 2.03 10.05 -2.08
C PHE A 319 2.42 9.61 -3.49
N SER A 320 1.47 9.56 -4.43
CA SER A 320 1.71 9.14 -5.81
C SER A 320 2.17 10.28 -6.73
N THR A 321 2.11 11.53 -6.27
CA THR A 321 2.55 12.73 -7.00
C THR A 321 3.80 13.37 -6.40
N GLN A 322 4.35 12.81 -5.33
CA GLN A 322 5.55 13.30 -4.63
C GLN A 322 6.54 12.15 -4.39
N GLN A 323 7.74 12.51 -3.95
CA GLN A 323 8.80 11.55 -3.67
C GLN A 323 9.61 12.04 -2.47
N TRP A 324 10.02 11.09 -1.64
CA TRP A 324 10.79 11.32 -0.43
C TRP A 324 12.13 10.59 -0.49
N ARG A 325 13.10 11.09 0.27
CA ARG A 325 14.37 10.42 0.53
C ARG A 325 14.44 10.06 2.01
N PHE A 326 14.01 8.84 2.33
CA PHE A 326 14.10 8.29 3.67
C PHE A 326 15.50 7.72 3.89
N LYS A 327 16.30 8.35 4.77
CA LYS A 327 17.60 7.77 5.16
C LYS A 327 17.35 6.56 6.06
N ASP A 328 18.16 5.51 5.91
CA ASP A 328 17.97 4.20 6.53
C ASP A 328 19.27 3.60 7.09
N GLU A 329 20.17 4.46 7.57
CA GLU A 329 21.50 4.07 8.05
C GLU A 329 21.45 3.25 9.34
N ASN A 330 20.52 3.54 10.25
CA ASN A 330 20.29 2.75 11.45
C ASN A 330 19.76 1.36 11.10
N VAL A 331 18.92 1.23 10.06
CA VAL A 331 18.45 -0.08 9.56
C VAL A 331 19.62 -0.89 9.01
N LYS A 332 20.48 -0.28 8.19
CA LYS A 332 21.68 -0.94 7.65
C LYS A 332 22.62 -1.41 8.76
N ARG A 333 22.91 -0.54 9.73
CA ARG A 333 23.77 -0.86 10.88
C ARG A 333 23.19 -2.01 11.70
N LEU A 334 21.89 -1.97 11.98
CA LEU A 334 21.22 -3.03 12.74
C LEU A 334 21.32 -4.39 12.06
N GLY A 335 21.19 -4.46 10.72
CA GLY A 335 21.35 -5.71 9.97
C GLY A 335 22.78 -6.28 10.01
N GLN A 336 23.79 -5.42 10.16
CA GLN A 336 25.20 -5.82 10.26
C GLN A 336 25.54 -6.39 11.64
N GLU A 337 24.85 -5.96 12.70
CA GLU A 337 25.06 -6.43 14.07
C GLU A 337 24.50 -7.85 14.32
N LEU A 338 23.58 -8.33 13.48
CA LEU A 338 22.99 -9.66 13.61
C LEU A 338 23.98 -10.79 13.29
N SER A 339 23.84 -11.91 14.01
CA SER A 339 24.45 -13.18 13.61
C SER A 339 23.87 -13.66 12.28
N ALA A 340 24.55 -14.61 11.62
CA ALA A 340 24.06 -15.18 10.36
C ALA A 340 22.67 -15.84 10.53
N GLU A 341 22.46 -16.59 11.62
CA GLU A 341 21.19 -17.26 11.92
C GLU A 341 20.04 -16.25 12.17
N ASP A 342 20.29 -15.20 12.96
CA ASP A 342 19.27 -14.19 13.24
C ASP A 342 19.00 -13.32 12.01
N ARG A 343 20.00 -13.07 11.16
CA ARG A 343 19.83 -12.35 9.89
C ARG A 343 18.95 -13.13 8.91
N GLU A 344 19.11 -14.45 8.86
CA GLU A 344 18.25 -15.33 8.06
C GLU A 344 16.83 -15.41 8.65
N THR A 345 16.74 -15.61 9.98
CA THR A 345 15.44 -15.76 10.67
C THR A 345 14.64 -14.45 10.63
N PHE A 346 15.25 -13.31 10.93
CA PHE A 346 14.61 -12.00 11.00
C PHE A 346 15.08 -11.12 9.85
N MET A 347 14.98 -11.64 8.62
CA MET A 347 15.37 -10.92 7.43
C MET A 347 14.55 -9.64 7.23
N PHE A 348 15.22 -8.49 7.10
CA PHE A 348 14.61 -7.21 6.73
C PHE A 348 15.40 -6.44 5.66
N ASP A 349 16.27 -7.11 4.91
CA ASP A 349 17.05 -6.50 3.83
C ASP A 349 16.23 -6.33 2.55
N VAL A 350 15.74 -5.12 2.32
CA VAL A 350 14.90 -4.79 1.16
C VAL A 350 15.55 -5.05 -0.20
N ARG A 351 16.88 -5.21 -0.28
CA ARG A 351 17.60 -5.48 -1.53
C ARG A 351 17.32 -6.88 -2.09
N GLU A 352 16.88 -7.82 -1.24
CA GLU A 352 16.51 -9.16 -1.69
C GLU A 352 15.15 -9.21 -2.42
N ILE A 353 14.39 -8.11 -2.43
CA ILE A 353 13.09 -8.06 -3.10
C ILE A 353 13.28 -8.08 -4.61
N HIS A 354 12.89 -9.18 -5.25
CA HIS A 354 12.73 -9.24 -6.70
C HIS A 354 11.32 -8.77 -7.10
N TRP A 355 11.20 -7.51 -7.53
CA TRP A 355 9.92 -6.84 -7.80
C TRP A 355 8.93 -7.63 -8.68
N PRO A 356 9.33 -8.25 -9.82
CA PRO A 356 8.40 -9.05 -10.62
C PRO A 356 7.77 -10.21 -9.85
N SER A 357 8.60 -11.03 -9.19
CA SER A 357 8.12 -12.19 -8.41
C SER A 357 7.29 -11.76 -7.19
N TYR A 358 7.69 -10.65 -6.54
CA TYR A 358 6.93 -10.09 -5.43
C TYR A 358 5.53 -9.63 -5.86
N LEU A 359 5.43 -8.86 -6.96
CA LEU A 359 4.14 -8.37 -7.45
C LEU A 359 3.27 -9.50 -8.03
N GLU A 360 3.86 -10.55 -8.57
CA GLU A 360 3.13 -11.77 -8.94
C GLU A 360 2.42 -12.38 -7.74
N ASN A 361 3.17 -12.63 -6.66
CA ASN A 361 2.63 -13.16 -5.41
C ASN A 361 1.62 -12.21 -4.78
N TYR A 362 1.83 -10.89 -4.89
CA TYR A 362 0.88 -9.90 -4.39
C TYR A 362 -0.47 -9.96 -5.14
N ILE A 363 -0.46 -10.07 -6.48
CA ILE A 363 -1.69 -10.22 -7.26
C ILE A 363 -2.41 -11.54 -6.94
N LEU A 364 -1.66 -12.65 -6.82
CA LEU A 364 -2.20 -13.94 -6.36
C LEU A 364 -2.81 -13.82 -4.96
N GLY A 365 -2.14 -13.10 -4.07
CA GLY A 365 -2.60 -12.79 -2.72
C GLY A 365 -3.90 -11.98 -2.69
N ILE A 366 -4.04 -10.97 -3.55
CA ILE A 366 -5.29 -10.22 -3.71
C ILE A 366 -6.42 -11.16 -4.15
N ARG A 367 -6.16 -12.05 -5.12
CA ARG A 367 -7.16 -13.04 -5.55
C ARG A 367 -7.58 -13.94 -4.38
N GLN A 368 -6.62 -14.51 -3.67
CA GLN A 368 -6.86 -15.53 -2.66
C GLN A 368 -7.43 -14.95 -1.36
N PHE A 369 -6.82 -13.90 -0.81
CA PHE A 369 -7.13 -13.43 0.54
C PHE A 369 -8.14 -12.27 0.56
N ILE A 370 -8.11 -11.40 -0.45
CA ILE A 370 -9.00 -10.24 -0.53
C ILE A 370 -10.30 -10.58 -1.24
N LEU A 371 -10.20 -11.21 -2.41
CA LEU A 371 -11.36 -11.60 -3.22
C LEU A 371 -11.90 -12.99 -2.88
N LYS A 372 -11.15 -13.78 -2.09
CA LYS A 372 -11.55 -15.12 -1.64
C LYS A 372 -11.86 -16.08 -2.79
N GLU A 373 -11.11 -15.97 -3.89
CA GLU A 373 -11.28 -16.82 -5.07
C GLU A 373 -10.35 -18.03 -5.01
N SER A 374 -10.91 -19.24 -5.14
CA SER A 374 -10.14 -20.49 -5.23
C SER A 374 -9.27 -20.51 -6.51
N PRO A 375 -8.06 -21.12 -6.48
CA PRO A 375 -7.23 -21.35 -7.67
C PRO A 375 -7.98 -22.05 -8.81
N GLU A 376 -8.94 -22.93 -8.50
CA GLU A 376 -9.75 -23.68 -9.48
C GLU A 376 -10.58 -22.77 -10.40
N THR A 377 -10.87 -21.55 -9.97
CA THR A 377 -11.65 -20.59 -10.77
C THR A 377 -10.81 -19.87 -11.83
N LEU A 378 -9.48 -20.04 -11.82
CA LEU A 378 -8.56 -19.33 -12.70
C LEU A 378 -8.76 -19.64 -14.20
N PRO A 379 -8.99 -20.89 -14.64
CA PRO A 379 -9.21 -21.20 -16.06
C PRO A 379 -10.45 -20.50 -16.63
N ALA A 380 -11.56 -20.49 -15.88
CA ALA A 380 -12.78 -19.79 -16.28
C ALA A 380 -12.55 -18.27 -16.37
N ALA A 381 -11.83 -17.70 -15.41
CA ALA A 381 -11.50 -16.28 -15.41
C ALA A 381 -10.60 -15.87 -16.59
N ARG A 382 -9.63 -16.72 -16.97
CA ARG A 382 -8.78 -16.50 -18.16
C ARG A 382 -9.61 -16.48 -19.44
N THR A 383 -10.52 -17.43 -19.62
CA THR A 383 -11.44 -17.45 -20.76
C THR A 383 -12.29 -16.19 -20.83
N HIS A 384 -12.82 -15.74 -19.68
CA HIS A 384 -13.59 -14.50 -19.58
C HIS A 384 -12.76 -13.26 -19.96
N ILE A 385 -11.53 -13.14 -19.47
CA ILE A 385 -10.62 -12.04 -19.84
C ILE A 385 -10.26 -12.05 -21.31
N MET A 386 -10.10 -13.21 -21.96
CA MET A 386 -9.87 -13.28 -23.40
C MET A 386 -11.05 -12.75 -24.20
N ARG A 387 -12.29 -13.02 -23.78
CA ARG A 387 -13.49 -12.42 -24.38
C ARG A 387 -13.49 -10.90 -24.21
N LEU A 388 -13.17 -10.42 -23.01
CA LEU A 388 -13.06 -8.98 -22.74
C LEU A 388 -11.93 -8.31 -23.51
N TYR A 389 -10.82 -9.02 -23.77
CA TYR A 389 -9.72 -8.52 -24.59
C TYR A 389 -10.19 -8.23 -26.02
N TRP A 390 -10.84 -9.20 -26.66
CA TRP A 390 -11.37 -9.03 -28.01
C TRP A 390 -12.47 -7.97 -28.08
N LEU A 391 -13.37 -7.92 -27.08
CA LEU A 391 -14.34 -6.84 -26.95
C LEU A 391 -13.66 -5.48 -26.83
N HIS A 392 -12.61 -5.38 -26.02
CA HIS A 392 -11.86 -4.13 -25.85
C HIS A 392 -11.18 -3.70 -27.15
N LYS A 393 -10.59 -4.63 -27.89
CA LYS A 393 -9.98 -4.36 -29.20
C LYS A 393 -11.02 -3.94 -30.24
N ALA A 394 -12.16 -4.62 -30.30
CA ALA A 394 -13.26 -4.24 -31.19
C ALA A 394 -13.77 -2.83 -30.89
N VAL A 395 -13.95 -2.47 -29.61
CA VAL A 395 -14.37 -1.11 -29.21
C VAL A 395 -13.31 -0.06 -29.53
N GLN A 396 -12.01 -0.37 -29.34
CA GLN A 396 -10.92 0.53 -29.73
C GLN A 396 -10.91 0.77 -31.24
N MET A 397 -10.99 -0.29 -32.05
CA MET A 397 -11.05 -0.19 -33.50
C MET A 397 -12.30 0.55 -33.97
N GLY A 398 -13.47 0.24 -33.42
CA GLY A 398 -14.73 0.92 -33.74
C GLY A 398 -14.67 2.41 -33.42
N THR A 399 -14.14 2.78 -32.25
CA THR A 399 -13.97 4.19 -31.87
C THR A 399 -13.00 4.92 -32.80
N MET A 400 -11.87 4.27 -33.15
CA MET A 400 -10.92 4.81 -34.12
C MET A 400 -11.57 5.05 -35.49
N LEU A 401 -12.37 4.11 -35.98
CA LEU A 401 -13.10 4.24 -37.25
C LEU A 401 -14.16 5.36 -37.21
N ILE A 402 -14.87 5.53 -36.10
CA ILE A 402 -15.84 6.62 -35.92
C ILE A 402 -15.13 7.98 -35.92
N VAL A 403 -14.05 8.13 -35.14
CA VAL A 403 -13.27 9.37 -35.10
C VAL A 403 -12.69 9.68 -36.48
N MET A 404 -12.14 8.67 -37.16
CA MET A 404 -11.62 8.81 -38.51
C MET A 404 -12.73 9.23 -39.49
N ARG A 405 -13.93 8.63 -39.42
CA ARG A 405 -15.07 9.01 -40.26
C ARG A 405 -15.50 10.46 -40.03
N LEU A 406 -15.57 10.90 -38.77
CA LEU A 406 -15.93 12.27 -38.41
C LEU A 406 -14.88 13.30 -38.89
N LEU A 407 -13.60 12.98 -38.78
CA LEU A 407 -12.52 13.83 -39.28
C LEU A 407 -12.56 13.93 -40.82
N LEU A 408 -12.80 12.81 -41.51
CA LEU A 408 -12.89 12.76 -42.97
C LEU A 408 -14.18 13.39 -43.52
N SER A 409 -15.28 13.40 -42.76
CA SER A 409 -16.54 14.01 -43.19
C SER A 409 -16.52 15.53 -43.08
N HIS A 410 -15.77 16.09 -42.12
CA HIS A 410 -15.70 17.53 -41.90
C HIS A 410 -14.48 18.21 -42.56
N ASN A 411 -13.42 17.47 -42.91
CA ASN A 411 -12.19 18.06 -43.44
C ASN A 411 -11.80 17.45 -44.79
N THR A 412 -12.03 18.21 -45.87
CA THR A 412 -11.71 17.82 -47.25
C THR A 412 -10.21 17.60 -47.47
N TRP A 413 -9.35 18.36 -46.78
CA TRP A 413 -7.89 18.16 -46.84
C TRP A 413 -7.47 16.85 -46.19
N ALA A 414 -8.02 16.53 -45.01
CA ALA A 414 -7.76 15.25 -44.34
C ALA A 414 -8.21 14.06 -45.21
N ARG A 415 -9.31 14.23 -45.95
CA ARG A 415 -9.81 13.23 -46.91
C ARG A 415 -8.84 13.01 -48.07
N THR A 416 -8.36 14.07 -48.69
CA THR A 416 -7.40 13.99 -49.81
C THR A 416 -6.06 13.41 -49.37
N ALA A 417 -5.55 13.82 -48.20
CA ALA A 417 -4.32 13.28 -47.62
C ALA A 417 -4.44 11.77 -47.30
N TRP A 418 -5.56 11.34 -46.72
CA TRP A 418 -5.82 9.93 -46.42
C TRP A 418 -5.87 9.05 -47.68
N PHE A 419 -6.62 9.46 -48.71
CA PHE A 419 -6.68 8.70 -49.97
C PHE A 419 -5.33 8.66 -50.69
N SER A 420 -4.54 9.74 -50.62
CA SER A 420 -3.19 9.77 -51.17
C SER A 420 -2.26 8.78 -50.45
N LEU A 421 -2.28 8.78 -49.11
CA LEU A 421 -1.51 7.82 -48.29
C LEU A 421 -1.94 6.37 -48.56
N LEU A 422 -3.23 6.09 -48.60
CA LEU A 422 -3.76 4.76 -48.87
C LEU A 422 -3.35 4.28 -50.28
N SER A 423 -3.41 5.16 -51.28
CA SER A 423 -2.98 4.86 -52.64
C SER A 423 -1.47 4.57 -52.70
N PHE A 424 -0.66 5.30 -51.93
CA PHE A 424 0.79 5.08 -51.83
C PHE A 424 1.10 3.74 -51.18
N VAL A 425 0.46 3.40 -50.05
CA VAL A 425 0.64 2.11 -49.37
C VAL A 425 0.21 0.95 -50.27
N LEU A 426 -0.93 1.04 -50.95
CA LEU A 426 -1.39 0.00 -51.89
C LEU A 426 -0.44 -0.16 -53.07
N ARG A 427 0.15 0.93 -53.58
CA ARG A 427 1.20 0.86 -54.61
C ARG A 427 2.46 0.19 -54.09
N MET A 428 2.91 0.52 -52.87
CA MET A 428 4.04 -0.13 -52.23
C MET A 428 3.80 -1.64 -52.00
N CYS A 429 2.61 -2.03 -51.54
CA CYS A 429 2.25 -3.45 -51.38
C CYS A 429 2.23 -4.20 -52.72
N ARG A 430 1.83 -3.54 -53.82
CA ARG A 430 1.88 -4.10 -55.17
C ARG A 430 3.28 -4.20 -55.77
N MET A 431 4.28 -3.51 -55.19
CA MET A 431 5.68 -3.60 -55.61
C MET A 431 6.48 -4.67 -54.83
N ILE A 432 5.90 -5.20 -53.75
CA ILE A 432 6.52 -6.22 -52.87
C ILE A 432 6.04 -7.65 -53.24
N VAL A 433 5.01 -7.76 -54.09
CA VAL A 433 4.59 -8.99 -54.78
C VAL A 433 5.09 -8.91 -56.21
#